data_AF-A0A7I7M5M6-F1
#
_entry.id   AF-A0A7I7M5M6-F1
#
_cell.length_a   1.000
_cell.length_b   1.000
_cell.length_c   1.000
_cell.angle_alpha   90.00
_cell.angle_beta   90.00
_cell.angle_gamma   90.00
#
_symmetry.space_group_name_H-M   'P 1'
#
loop_
_entity.id
_entity.type
_entity.pdbx_description
1 polymer ?
#
loop_
_entity_poly.entity_id
_entity_poly.type
_entity_poly.pdbx_seq_one_letter_code
_entity_poly.pdbx_strand_id
1 'polypeptide(L)'
;MRTIAGVLVVVSTLVGGCAKAQPLTDVAASLTTLPMPSGAEVAPSVSGAAVESCDATASLRPSSEPEPTVDAIRRRGRVVVGIDQNSNPLSFRDPVTGELEGFLVDLSREIVRDLVGDPGKADFRLVSEPDRIPAVQNKTVDILTKATTITCPRAEQIAFSTVYFEGSQRLLVPRGSPVRGPADLAGKRICSGLATTSIATVARVAPAATILGVPNLDDCLVALQQGQADAASTDDVLLAGMVAQDPNLEIVGPPLEAEPYGIGINKAQDDLVRAVNASLNRIRDDGTWVVLYRKWLSALGPPPTPPEPKYRD
;
A
#
# COMPACT_ATOMS: atom_id res chain seq x y z
N MET A 1 -38.47 -56.22 -59.99
CA MET A 1 -37.91 -54.86 -60.20
C MET A 1 -38.07 -54.05 -58.93
N ARG A 2 -36.95 -53.61 -58.33
CA ARG A 2 -36.69 -52.32 -57.64
C ARG A 2 -37.69 -51.91 -56.52
N THR A 3 -37.35 -51.73 -55.24
CA THR A 3 -36.36 -50.83 -54.57
C THR A 3 -36.32 -51.20 -53.06
N ILE A 4 -35.18 -51.37 -52.36
CA ILE A 4 -34.28 -50.35 -51.74
C ILE A 4 -35.04 -49.42 -50.77
N ALA A 5 -34.63 -49.06 -49.55
CA ALA A 5 -33.63 -49.44 -48.55
C ALA A 5 -33.87 -48.52 -47.33
N GLY A 6 -33.28 -48.79 -46.18
CA GLY A 6 -33.20 -47.81 -45.10
C GLY A 6 -32.72 -48.34 -43.77
N VAL A 7 -31.45 -48.73 -43.67
CA VAL A 7 -30.79 -48.88 -42.35
C VAL A 7 -29.72 -47.79 -42.27
N LEU A 8 -29.96 -46.86 -41.36
CA LEU A 8 -29.06 -45.78 -40.95
C LEU A 8 -27.86 -46.42 -40.23
N VAL A 9 -26.65 -46.25 -40.77
CA VAL A 9 -25.41 -46.56 -40.04
C VAL A 9 -24.98 -45.29 -39.32
N VAL A 10 -25.14 -45.28 -38.01
CA VAL A 10 -24.55 -44.25 -37.12
C VAL A 10 -23.06 -44.55 -37.00
N VAL A 11 -22.23 -43.72 -37.62
CA VAL A 11 -20.77 -43.76 -37.45
C VAL A 11 -20.44 -42.95 -36.20
N SER A 12 -20.18 -43.64 -35.09
CA SER A 12 -19.66 -43.07 -33.85
C SER A 12 -18.17 -42.76 -34.02
N THR A 13 -17.82 -41.49 -34.27
CA THR A 13 -16.44 -41.01 -34.26
C THR A 13 -15.95 -40.87 -32.80
N LEU A 14 -15.26 -41.90 -32.31
CA LEU A 14 -14.45 -41.81 -31.09
C LEU A 14 -13.21 -40.95 -31.38
N VAL A 15 -13.26 -39.67 -31.01
CA VAL A 15 -12.07 -38.82 -30.97
C VAL A 15 -11.28 -39.19 -29.72
N GLY A 16 -10.24 -40.00 -29.89
CA GLY A 16 -9.24 -40.27 -28.86
C GLY A 16 -8.47 -38.99 -28.53
N GLY A 17 -8.85 -38.34 -27.43
CA GLY A 17 -8.10 -37.21 -26.87
C GLY A 17 -6.76 -37.69 -26.32
N CYS A 18 -5.69 -37.59 -27.11
CA CYS A 18 -4.33 -37.69 -26.61
C CYS A 18 -4.00 -36.43 -25.80
N ALA A 19 -4.42 -36.40 -24.53
CA ALA A 19 -3.80 -35.51 -23.55
C ALA A 19 -2.38 -36.02 -23.34
N LYS A 20 -1.38 -35.35 -23.92
CA LYS A 20 0.02 -35.56 -23.51
C LYS A 20 0.10 -35.16 -22.05
N ALA A 21 0.21 -36.12 -21.15
CA ALA A 21 0.57 -35.86 -19.77
C ALA A 21 1.87 -35.06 -19.81
N GLN A 22 1.83 -33.78 -19.40
CA GLN A 22 3.05 -33.06 -19.14
C GLN A 22 3.78 -33.84 -18.05
N PRO A 23 5.05 -34.20 -18.25
CA PRO A 23 5.83 -34.81 -17.18
C PRO A 23 5.82 -33.83 -16.02
N LEU A 24 5.48 -34.32 -14.83
CA LEU A 24 5.64 -33.55 -13.60
C LEU A 24 7.10 -33.10 -13.57
N THR A 25 7.32 -31.79 -13.61
CA THR A 25 8.64 -31.22 -13.37
C THR A 25 9.02 -31.60 -11.94
N ASP A 26 10.01 -32.47 -11.78
CA ASP A 26 10.65 -32.70 -10.48
C ASP A 26 11.30 -31.39 -10.05
N VAL A 27 10.56 -30.59 -9.29
CA VAL A 27 11.13 -29.50 -8.52
C VAL A 27 11.96 -30.19 -7.45
N ALA A 28 13.29 -30.13 -7.58
CA ALA A 28 14.17 -30.56 -6.52
C ALA A 28 13.80 -29.77 -5.26
N ALA A 29 13.06 -30.41 -4.34
CA ALA A 29 12.77 -29.86 -3.04
C ALA A 29 14.07 -29.88 -2.25
N SER A 30 14.89 -28.84 -2.43
CA SER A 30 15.90 -28.51 -1.45
C SER A 30 15.15 -28.05 -0.20
N LEU A 31 14.81 -28.99 0.68
CA LEU A 31 14.18 -28.75 1.99
C LEU A 31 15.06 -27.89 2.93
N THR A 32 16.16 -27.34 2.43
CA THR A 32 17.12 -26.52 3.17
C THR A 32 16.90 -25.01 3.01
N THR A 33 16.08 -24.58 2.06
CA THR A 33 15.73 -23.16 1.89
C THR A 33 14.26 -22.96 2.25
N LEU A 34 13.99 -22.21 3.32
CA LEU A 34 12.63 -21.80 3.68
C LEU A 34 11.99 -21.07 2.47
N PRO A 35 10.73 -21.38 2.12
CA PRO A 35 10.05 -20.73 1.00
C PRO A 35 9.88 -19.23 1.30
N MET A 36 10.55 -18.38 0.52
CA MET A 36 10.45 -16.93 0.68
C MET A 36 9.11 -16.39 0.15
N PRO A 37 8.64 -15.22 0.62
CA PRO A 37 7.47 -14.57 0.04
C PRO A 37 7.64 -14.32 -1.46
N SER A 38 6.52 -14.26 -2.18
CA SER A 38 6.53 -14.07 -3.64
C SER A 38 7.13 -12.70 -3.99
N GLY A 39 8.10 -12.67 -4.91
CA GLY A 39 8.78 -11.44 -5.30
C GLY A 39 9.74 -10.88 -4.24
N ALA A 40 10.04 -11.64 -3.19
CA ALA A 40 11.00 -11.20 -2.18
C ALA A 40 12.45 -11.20 -2.71
N GLU A 41 13.22 -10.20 -2.28
CA GLU A 41 14.63 -10.00 -2.64
C GLU A 41 15.49 -9.99 -1.37
N VAL A 42 16.56 -10.77 -1.36
CA VAL A 42 17.54 -10.76 -0.27
C VAL A 42 18.68 -9.82 -0.66
N ALA A 43 19.02 -8.89 0.25
CA ALA A 43 19.99 -7.83 0.04
C ALA A 43 19.73 -7.01 -1.26
N PRO A 44 18.51 -6.42 -1.41
CA PRO A 44 18.22 -5.59 -2.56
C PRO A 44 19.19 -4.41 -2.65
N SER A 45 19.50 -3.98 -3.87
CA SER A 45 20.27 -2.76 -4.12
C SER A 45 19.43 -1.54 -3.76
N VAL A 46 19.67 -0.94 -2.60
CA VAL A 46 18.90 0.21 -2.09
C VAL A 46 19.84 1.39 -1.81
N SER A 47 19.48 2.56 -2.32
CA SER A 47 20.14 3.81 -1.93
C SER A 47 19.69 4.18 -0.52
N GLY A 48 20.63 4.25 0.44
CA GLY A 48 20.36 4.69 1.82
C GLY A 48 20.18 6.20 1.96
N ALA A 49 19.58 6.87 0.97
CA ALA A 49 19.33 8.31 1.05
C ALA A 49 18.28 8.60 2.13
N ALA A 50 18.51 9.63 2.95
CA ALA A 50 17.52 10.11 3.90
C ALA A 50 16.33 10.75 3.16
N VAL A 51 15.16 10.82 3.79
CA VAL A 51 14.06 11.67 3.33
C VAL A 51 14.57 13.11 3.31
N GLU A 52 14.77 13.64 2.10
CA GLU A 52 15.35 14.96 1.91
C GLU A 52 14.45 16.06 2.50
N SER A 53 15.08 17.01 3.17
CA SER A 53 14.48 18.24 3.70
C SER A 53 14.26 19.26 2.57
N CYS A 54 13.33 18.99 1.65
CA CYS A 54 12.73 20.04 0.83
C CYS A 54 11.29 20.30 1.30
N ASP A 55 10.70 21.41 0.85
CA ASP A 55 9.31 21.75 1.15
C ASP A 55 8.30 20.95 0.28
N ALA A 56 8.52 19.64 0.14
CA ALA A 56 7.63 18.77 -0.63
C ALA A 56 6.23 18.63 0.02
N THR A 57 6.12 18.94 1.32
CA THR A 57 4.84 18.89 2.07
C THR A 57 3.91 20.06 1.76
N ALA A 58 4.40 21.15 1.14
CA ALA A 58 3.56 22.25 0.71
C ALA A 58 2.85 21.92 -0.61
N SER A 59 1.53 21.76 -0.54
CA SER A 59 0.66 21.40 -1.67
C SER A 59 0.00 22.64 -2.30
N LEU A 60 -0.97 22.44 -3.19
CA LEU A 60 -1.73 23.51 -3.84
C LEU A 60 -3.00 23.86 -3.07
N ARG A 61 -3.27 25.15 -2.87
CA ARG A 61 -4.48 25.64 -2.19
C ARG A 61 -5.76 25.25 -2.95
N PRO A 62 -6.87 24.91 -2.26
CA PRO A 62 -8.18 24.80 -2.90
C PRO A 62 -8.48 26.01 -3.78
N SER A 63 -9.15 25.79 -4.92
CA SER A 63 -9.43 26.84 -5.89
C SER A 63 -10.84 26.72 -6.43
N SER A 64 -11.40 27.86 -6.88
CA SER A 64 -12.66 27.94 -7.63
C SER A 64 -12.44 28.06 -9.15
N GLU A 65 -11.19 27.92 -9.62
CA GLU A 65 -10.83 27.91 -11.04
C GLU A 65 -11.41 26.68 -11.76
N PRO A 66 -11.46 26.67 -13.10
CA PRO A 66 -11.97 25.54 -13.86
C PRO A 66 -11.29 24.20 -13.51
N GLU A 67 -12.08 23.15 -13.36
CA GLU A 67 -11.63 21.82 -12.93
C GLU A 67 -11.76 20.76 -14.04
N PRO A 68 -11.02 20.84 -15.17
CA PRO A 68 -11.24 19.96 -16.32
C PRO A 68 -11.03 18.46 -16.02
N THR A 69 -10.08 18.12 -15.12
CA THR A 69 -9.85 16.75 -14.65
C THR A 69 -11.02 16.29 -13.78
N VAL A 70 -11.43 17.11 -12.82
CA VAL A 70 -12.57 16.78 -11.94
C VAL A 70 -13.85 16.63 -12.74
N ASP A 71 -14.08 17.49 -13.74
CA ASP A 71 -15.22 17.38 -14.65
C ASP A 71 -15.17 16.09 -15.48
N ALA A 72 -13.99 15.64 -15.90
CA ALA A 72 -13.83 14.35 -16.57
C ALA A 72 -14.16 13.18 -15.63
N ILE A 73 -13.73 13.25 -14.36
CA ILE A 73 -14.06 12.28 -13.31
C ILE A 73 -15.57 12.24 -13.05
N ARG A 74 -16.22 13.42 -12.91
CA ARG A 74 -17.67 13.57 -12.74
C ARG A 74 -18.44 12.97 -13.92
N ARG A 75 -18.05 13.28 -15.17
CA ARG A 75 -18.65 12.69 -16.37
C ARG A 75 -18.48 11.16 -16.43
N ARG A 76 -17.33 10.65 -15.98
CA ARG A 76 -17.08 9.21 -15.88
C ARG A 76 -17.89 8.54 -14.75
N GLY A 77 -18.35 9.31 -13.78
CA GLY A 77 -19.23 8.86 -12.69
C GLY A 77 -18.54 8.00 -11.62
N ARG A 78 -17.20 7.98 -11.58
CA ARG A 78 -16.40 7.26 -10.58
C ARG A 78 -14.97 7.77 -10.49
N VAL A 79 -14.36 7.58 -9.32
CA VAL A 79 -12.95 7.85 -9.04
C VAL A 79 -12.22 6.51 -8.93
N VAL A 80 -11.14 6.32 -9.69
CA VAL A 80 -10.27 5.16 -9.61
C VAL A 80 -9.23 5.42 -8.53
N VAL A 81 -9.29 4.66 -7.45
CA VAL A 81 -8.47 4.87 -6.25
C VAL A 81 -7.44 3.75 -6.15
N GLY A 82 -6.16 4.09 -6.21
CA GLY A 82 -5.07 3.17 -5.92
C GLY A 82 -4.92 2.95 -4.42
N ILE A 83 -4.99 1.70 -3.98
CA ILE A 83 -4.92 1.29 -2.58
C ILE A 83 -4.26 -0.10 -2.49
N ASP A 84 -4.08 -0.62 -1.28
CA ASP A 84 -3.82 -2.05 -1.07
C ASP A 84 -4.98 -2.72 -0.30
N GLN A 85 -4.82 -3.99 0.06
CA GLN A 85 -5.85 -4.74 0.81
C GLN A 85 -5.28 -5.55 1.97
N ASN A 86 -4.06 -5.22 2.39
CA ASN A 86 -3.27 -5.99 3.35
C ASN A 86 -2.58 -5.11 4.41
N SER A 87 -2.91 -3.82 4.45
CA SER A 87 -2.37 -2.86 5.41
C SER A 87 -3.40 -2.58 6.52
N ASN A 88 -3.68 -3.56 7.39
CA ASN A 88 -4.50 -3.32 8.58
C ASN A 88 -3.85 -2.25 9.49
N PRO A 89 -4.57 -1.28 10.09
CA PRO A 89 -6.00 -0.92 9.92
C PRO A 89 -6.26 0.17 8.86
N LEU A 90 -5.29 0.44 7.98
CA LEU A 90 -5.36 1.48 6.95
C LEU A 90 -6.23 1.06 5.76
N SER A 91 -5.92 -0.08 5.14
CA SER A 91 -6.67 -0.64 4.03
C SER A 91 -6.49 -2.14 3.99
N PHE A 92 -7.53 -2.88 4.35
CA PHE A 92 -7.48 -4.32 4.46
C PHE A 92 -8.81 -4.93 4.05
N ARG A 93 -8.76 -6.18 3.59
CA ARG A 93 -9.98 -6.96 3.40
C ARG A 93 -10.42 -7.54 4.73
N ASP A 94 -11.60 -7.14 5.20
CA ASP A 94 -12.16 -7.70 6.42
C ASP A 94 -12.42 -9.21 6.22
N PRO A 95 -11.91 -10.09 7.10
CA PRO A 95 -12.02 -11.53 6.91
C PRO A 95 -13.43 -12.07 7.18
N VAL A 96 -14.33 -11.29 7.80
CA VAL A 96 -15.70 -11.69 8.13
C VAL A 96 -16.65 -11.30 7.00
N THR A 97 -16.60 -10.05 6.53
CA THR A 97 -17.48 -9.50 5.50
C THR A 97 -16.92 -9.73 4.10
N GLY A 98 -15.59 -9.85 3.97
CA GLY A 98 -14.89 -9.86 2.70
C GLY A 98 -14.81 -8.48 2.03
N GLU A 99 -15.30 -7.43 2.67
CA GLU A 99 -15.27 -6.06 2.15
C GLU A 99 -13.91 -5.41 2.35
N LEU A 100 -13.58 -4.44 1.49
CA LEU A 100 -12.40 -3.60 1.69
C LEU A 100 -12.76 -2.50 2.69
N GLU A 101 -12.00 -2.42 3.78
CA GLU A 101 -12.24 -1.54 4.92
C GLU A 101 -10.94 -0.90 5.42
N GLY A 102 -11.05 0.09 6.30
CA GLY A 102 -9.92 0.76 6.93
C GLY A 102 -9.94 2.28 6.77
N PHE A 103 -8.99 2.93 7.46
CA PHE A 103 -8.85 4.39 7.47
C PHE A 103 -8.72 5.01 6.07
N LEU A 104 -7.88 4.44 5.21
CA LEU A 104 -7.64 4.94 3.85
C LEU A 104 -8.84 4.69 2.94
N VAL A 105 -9.58 3.60 3.13
CA VAL A 105 -10.81 3.31 2.38
C VAL A 105 -11.88 4.36 2.68
N ASP A 106 -12.12 4.65 3.96
CA ASP A 106 -13.12 5.63 4.37
C ASP A 106 -12.67 7.06 4.03
N LEU A 107 -11.38 7.38 4.16
CA LEU A 107 -10.81 8.64 3.71
C LEU A 107 -11.03 8.84 2.19
N SER A 108 -10.76 7.82 1.39
CA SER A 108 -11.01 7.87 -0.06
C SER A 108 -12.50 8.06 -0.35
N ARG A 109 -13.40 7.38 0.36
CA ARG A 109 -14.85 7.54 0.19
C ARG A 109 -15.31 8.97 0.46
N GLU A 110 -14.73 9.66 1.43
CA GLU A 110 -15.02 11.08 1.69
C GLU A 110 -14.56 11.99 0.55
N ILE A 111 -13.41 11.72 -0.05
CA ILE A 111 -12.94 12.45 -1.24
C ILE A 111 -13.84 12.15 -2.45
N VAL A 112 -14.21 10.89 -2.66
CA VAL A 112 -15.12 10.50 -3.75
C VAL A 112 -16.49 11.16 -3.59
N ARG A 113 -17.02 11.23 -2.36
CA ARG A 113 -18.26 11.96 -2.05
C ARG A 113 -18.18 13.41 -2.53
N ASP A 114 -17.08 14.10 -2.26
CA ASP A 114 -16.92 15.51 -2.64
C ASP A 114 -16.72 15.69 -4.15
N LEU A 115 -16.02 14.76 -4.81
CA LEU A 115 -15.74 14.84 -6.25
C LEU A 115 -16.97 14.50 -7.11
N VAL A 116 -17.72 13.44 -6.76
CA VAL A 116 -18.79 12.89 -7.62
C VAL A 116 -20.15 12.70 -6.92
N GLY A 117 -20.28 13.10 -5.65
CA GLY A 117 -21.56 13.12 -4.92
C GLY A 117 -21.97 11.80 -4.28
N ASP A 118 -21.27 10.69 -4.54
CA ASP A 118 -21.60 9.36 -4.02
C ASP A 118 -20.32 8.61 -3.60
N PRO A 119 -20.10 8.34 -2.29
CA PRO A 119 -18.91 7.62 -1.80
C PRO A 119 -18.82 6.19 -2.35
N GLY A 120 -19.94 5.59 -2.79
CA GLY A 120 -19.97 4.26 -3.41
C GLY A 120 -19.35 4.21 -4.81
N LYS A 121 -18.94 5.34 -5.37
CA LYS A 121 -18.28 5.44 -6.69
C LYS A 121 -16.75 5.39 -6.63
N ALA A 122 -16.19 4.90 -5.52
CA ALA A 122 -14.78 4.56 -5.43
C ALA A 122 -14.51 3.22 -6.13
N ASP A 123 -13.79 3.24 -7.26
CA ASP A 123 -13.29 2.06 -7.97
C ASP A 123 -11.87 1.76 -7.47
N PHE A 124 -11.78 0.92 -6.43
CA PHE A 124 -10.50 0.57 -5.80
C PHE A 124 -9.67 -0.36 -6.69
N ARG A 125 -8.40 0.01 -6.90
CA ARG A 125 -7.38 -0.78 -7.61
C ARG A 125 -6.26 -1.12 -6.67
N LEU A 126 -5.92 -2.40 -6.61
CA LEU A 126 -4.83 -2.90 -5.79
C LEU A 126 -3.50 -2.54 -6.43
N VAL A 127 -2.61 -1.94 -5.65
CA VAL A 127 -1.32 -1.44 -6.09
C VAL A 127 -0.26 -1.86 -5.07
N SER A 128 0.78 -2.55 -5.55
CA SER A 128 1.91 -2.99 -4.72
C SER A 128 2.82 -1.81 -4.34
N GLU A 129 3.79 -2.03 -3.43
CA GLU A 129 4.73 -0.96 -3.06
C GLU A 129 5.53 -0.41 -4.26
N PRO A 130 6.09 -1.25 -5.16
CA PRO A 130 6.82 -0.78 -6.34
C PRO A 130 5.97 -0.14 -7.44
N ASP A 131 4.71 -0.54 -7.57
CA ASP A 131 3.84 -0.09 -8.67
C ASP A 131 3.17 1.27 -8.42
N ARG A 132 3.28 1.83 -7.21
CA ARG A 132 2.49 3.00 -6.79
C ARG A 132 2.75 4.26 -7.61
N ILE A 133 4.02 4.60 -7.86
CA ILE A 133 4.40 5.80 -8.62
C ILE A 133 4.05 5.61 -10.11
N PRO A 134 4.40 4.47 -10.74
CA PRO A 134 3.96 4.18 -12.11
C PRO A 134 2.44 4.23 -12.29
N ALA A 135 1.64 3.71 -11.35
CA ALA A 135 0.18 3.73 -11.44
C ALA A 135 -0.39 5.15 -11.51
N VAL A 136 0.20 6.08 -10.76
CA VAL A 136 -0.17 7.50 -10.78
C VAL A 136 0.32 8.19 -12.05
N GLN A 137 1.57 7.95 -12.45
CA GLN A 137 2.16 8.55 -13.66
C GLN A 137 1.41 8.13 -14.94
N ASN A 138 1.05 6.85 -15.03
CA ASN A 138 0.32 6.28 -16.17
C ASN A 138 -1.18 6.54 -16.11
N LYS A 139 -1.68 7.24 -15.07
CA LYS A 139 -3.11 7.50 -14.84
C LYS A 139 -3.95 6.21 -14.82
N THR A 140 -3.34 5.11 -14.36
CA THR A 140 -4.06 3.87 -14.05
C THR A 140 -5.00 4.06 -12.87
N VAL A 141 -4.65 4.98 -11.98
CA VAL A 141 -5.48 5.49 -10.87
C VAL A 141 -5.56 7.01 -10.98
N ASP A 142 -6.66 7.62 -10.53
CA ASP A 142 -6.77 9.09 -10.45
C ASP A 142 -6.09 9.62 -9.18
N ILE A 143 -6.30 8.92 -8.07
CA ILE A 143 -5.68 9.21 -6.77
C ILE A 143 -5.08 7.94 -6.18
N LEU A 144 -3.94 8.07 -5.50
CA LEU A 144 -3.29 7.00 -4.74
C LEU A 144 -3.41 7.29 -3.24
N THR A 145 -4.13 6.43 -2.53
CA THR A 145 -4.37 6.51 -1.09
C THR A 145 -3.79 5.25 -0.43
N LYS A 146 -2.46 5.18 -0.30
CA LYS A 146 -1.71 4.01 0.21
C LYS A 146 -0.49 4.43 1.02
N ALA A 147 -0.68 4.90 2.26
CA ALA A 147 0.38 5.24 3.24
C ALA A 147 1.66 5.82 2.60
N THR A 148 1.50 6.79 1.70
CA THR A 148 2.61 7.20 0.82
C THR A 148 3.25 8.45 1.40
N THR A 149 4.46 8.28 1.93
CA THR A 149 5.28 9.38 2.42
C THR A 149 5.62 10.35 1.31
N ILE A 150 5.37 11.63 1.57
CA ILE A 150 5.76 12.74 0.72
C ILE A 150 7.28 12.91 0.84
N THR A 151 8.00 12.74 -0.27
CA THR A 151 9.45 12.96 -0.36
C THR A 151 9.78 13.80 -1.59
N CYS A 152 10.92 14.49 -1.58
CA CYS A 152 11.38 15.29 -2.73
C CYS A 152 11.50 14.45 -4.01
N PRO A 153 12.17 13.28 -3.99
CA PRO A 153 12.27 12.46 -5.21
C PRO A 153 10.91 11.97 -5.73
N ARG A 154 9.91 11.77 -4.85
CA ARG A 154 8.55 11.42 -5.28
C ARG A 154 7.81 12.64 -5.82
N ALA A 155 7.97 13.82 -5.21
CA ALA A 155 7.37 15.08 -5.65
C ALA A 155 7.92 15.56 -7.01
N GLU A 156 9.11 15.10 -7.40
CA GLU A 156 9.62 15.26 -8.77
C GLU A 156 8.82 14.47 -9.81
N GLN A 157 8.24 13.33 -9.41
CA GLN A 157 7.58 12.38 -10.30
C GLN A 157 6.05 12.52 -10.32
N ILE A 158 5.44 12.81 -9.17
CA ILE A 158 3.99 12.95 -8.98
C ILE A 158 3.67 14.18 -8.13
N ALA A 159 2.41 14.60 -8.10
CA ALA A 159 1.93 15.61 -7.15
C ALA A 159 1.38 14.94 -5.89
N PHE A 160 1.34 15.70 -4.80
CA PHE A 160 0.77 15.26 -3.52
C PHE A 160 -0.26 16.27 -3.01
N SER A 161 -1.27 15.75 -2.31
CA SER A 161 -2.11 16.56 -1.42
C SER A 161 -1.30 17.12 -0.24
N THR A 162 -1.96 17.92 0.59
CA THR A 162 -1.50 18.22 1.96
C THR A 162 -1.40 16.94 2.79
N VAL A 163 -0.59 16.98 3.85
CA VAL A 163 -0.40 15.85 4.76
C VAL A 163 -1.71 15.50 5.45
N TYR A 164 -2.18 14.26 5.33
CA TYR A 164 -3.41 13.82 6.01
C TYR A 164 -3.14 12.96 7.25
N PHE A 165 -1.92 12.45 7.40
CA PHE A 165 -1.50 11.64 8.55
C PHE A 165 0.01 11.77 8.74
N GLU A 166 0.48 11.82 9.99
CA GLU A 166 1.89 11.87 10.35
C GLU A 166 2.27 10.53 10.99
N GLY A 167 2.98 9.69 10.24
CA GLY A 167 3.51 8.43 10.74
C GLY A 167 4.96 8.56 11.20
N SER A 168 5.47 7.52 11.85
CA SER A 168 6.91 7.41 12.11
C SER A 168 7.41 5.99 11.92
N GLN A 169 8.52 5.85 11.20
CA GLN A 169 9.16 4.56 11.03
C GLN A 169 9.71 4.03 12.36
N ARG A 170 9.44 2.75 12.62
CA ARG A 170 9.84 2.01 13.82
C ARG A 170 10.32 0.61 13.47
N LEU A 171 10.70 -0.17 14.50
CA LEU A 171 11.06 -1.58 14.38
C LEU A 171 9.98 -2.44 15.03
N LEU A 172 9.69 -3.59 14.42
CA LEU A 172 8.83 -4.65 14.95
C LEU A 172 9.65 -5.92 15.12
N VAL A 173 9.55 -6.55 16.29
CA VAL A 173 10.32 -7.75 16.63
C VAL A 173 9.45 -8.75 17.39
N PRO A 174 9.80 -10.05 17.42
CA PRO A 174 9.19 -10.99 18.35
C PRO A 174 9.45 -10.57 19.80
N ARG A 175 8.46 -10.78 20.67
CA ARG A 175 8.58 -10.52 22.11
C ARG A 175 9.76 -11.29 22.69
N GLY A 176 10.53 -10.61 23.53
CA GLY A 176 11.73 -11.18 24.13
C GLY A 176 12.97 -11.16 23.21
N SER A 177 12.84 -10.66 21.97
CA SER A 177 14.00 -10.32 21.14
C SER A 177 14.92 -9.35 21.89
N PRO A 178 16.25 -9.46 21.76
CA PRO A 178 17.19 -8.50 22.35
C PRO A 178 17.28 -7.18 21.58
N VAL A 179 16.67 -7.09 20.39
CA VAL A 179 16.74 -5.89 19.54
C VAL A 179 15.97 -4.74 20.19
N ARG A 180 16.67 -3.61 20.39
CA ARG A 180 16.11 -2.37 20.93
C ARG A 180 16.35 -1.18 20.01
N GLY A 181 17.11 -1.32 18.95
CA GLY A 181 17.29 -0.28 17.94
C GLY A 181 18.16 -0.72 16.77
N PRO A 182 18.47 0.18 15.82
CA PRO A 182 19.27 -0.12 14.65
C PRO A 182 20.65 -0.76 14.94
N ALA A 183 21.29 -0.35 16.04
CA ALA A 183 22.60 -0.87 16.44
C ALA A 183 22.59 -2.38 16.71
N ASP A 184 21.44 -2.94 17.12
CA ASP A 184 21.30 -4.36 17.43
C ASP A 184 21.01 -5.23 16.20
N LEU A 185 20.87 -4.62 15.01
CA LEU A 185 20.52 -5.31 13.76
C LEU A 185 21.72 -5.87 12.99
N ALA A 186 22.95 -5.65 13.46
CA ALA A 186 24.14 -6.19 12.81
C ALA A 186 24.08 -7.73 12.73
N GLY A 187 24.22 -8.27 11.51
CA GLY A 187 24.13 -9.71 11.25
C GLY A 187 22.72 -10.31 11.38
N LYS A 188 21.68 -9.48 11.57
CA LYS A 188 20.27 -9.91 11.60
C LYS A 188 19.61 -9.70 10.25
N ARG A 189 18.52 -10.42 10.02
CA ARG A 189 17.64 -10.24 8.85
C ARG A 189 16.52 -9.29 9.20
N ILE A 190 16.35 -8.24 8.41
CA ILE A 190 15.31 -7.24 8.59
C ILE A 190 14.42 -7.17 7.36
N CYS A 191 13.13 -7.38 7.54
CA CYS A 191 12.16 -7.27 6.46
C CYS A 191 11.66 -5.83 6.28
N SER A 192 11.54 -5.39 5.03
CA SER A 192 10.95 -4.09 4.67
C SER A 192 10.36 -4.12 3.25
N GLY A 193 9.40 -3.26 2.97
CA GLY A 193 8.80 -3.17 1.63
C GLY A 193 9.77 -2.64 0.57
N LEU A 194 9.79 -3.22 -0.63
CA LEU A 194 10.53 -2.71 -1.79
C LEU A 194 10.01 -1.34 -2.22
N ALA A 195 10.90 -0.46 -2.70
CA ALA A 195 10.58 0.90 -3.13
C ALA A 195 9.88 1.78 -2.05
N THR A 196 10.04 1.46 -0.77
CA THR A 196 9.55 2.25 0.36
C THR A 196 10.61 3.24 0.86
N THR A 197 10.20 4.22 1.66
CA THR A 197 11.13 5.02 2.47
C THR A 197 11.80 4.14 3.53
N SER A 198 11.02 3.24 4.14
CA SER A 198 11.49 2.38 5.22
C SER A 198 12.72 1.55 4.87
N ILE A 199 12.78 0.98 3.65
CA ILE A 199 13.92 0.17 3.22
C ILE A 199 15.18 1.01 3.00
N ALA A 200 15.04 2.26 2.53
CA ALA A 200 16.14 3.21 2.40
C ALA A 200 16.68 3.63 3.77
N THR A 201 15.79 3.90 4.72
CA THR A 201 16.15 4.20 6.10
C THR A 201 16.88 3.04 6.75
N VAL A 202 16.40 1.80 6.61
CA VAL A 202 17.07 0.60 7.12
C VAL A 202 18.47 0.45 6.53
N ALA A 203 18.61 0.60 5.21
CA ALA A 203 19.92 0.54 4.54
C ALA A 203 20.90 1.59 5.10
N ARG A 204 20.40 2.76 5.51
CA ARG A 204 21.18 3.86 6.10
C ARG A 204 21.54 3.63 7.57
N VAL A 205 20.58 3.22 8.40
CA VAL A 205 20.76 3.17 9.87
C VAL A 205 21.24 1.81 10.38
N ALA A 206 21.05 0.75 9.59
CA ALA A 206 21.46 -0.61 9.91
C ALA A 206 22.19 -1.27 8.71
N PRO A 207 23.29 -0.69 8.20
CA PRO A 207 23.97 -1.15 6.99
C PRO A 207 24.59 -2.55 7.13
N ALA A 208 24.78 -3.04 8.36
CA ALA A 208 25.29 -4.38 8.64
C ALA A 208 24.18 -5.45 8.77
N ALA A 209 22.91 -5.08 8.60
CA ALA A 209 21.80 -6.01 8.56
C ALA A 209 21.62 -6.58 7.14
N THR A 210 21.07 -7.79 7.04
CA THR A 210 20.62 -8.34 5.76
C THR A 210 19.17 -7.92 5.53
N ILE A 211 18.94 -7.09 4.53
CA ILE A 211 17.59 -6.65 4.19
C ILE A 211 16.87 -7.74 3.40
N LEU A 212 15.65 -8.08 3.83
CA LEU A 212 14.68 -8.84 3.07
C LEU A 212 13.64 -7.86 2.51
N GLY A 213 13.77 -7.54 1.22
CA GLY A 213 12.81 -6.72 0.50
C GLY A 213 11.58 -7.55 0.09
N VAL A 214 10.38 -7.06 0.34
CA VAL A 214 9.13 -7.70 -0.11
C VAL A 214 8.25 -6.72 -0.91
N PRO A 215 7.48 -7.17 -1.92
CA PRO A 215 6.62 -6.28 -2.70
C PRO A 215 5.35 -5.86 -1.95
N ASN A 216 4.89 -6.68 -0.99
CA ASN A 216 3.76 -6.38 -0.12
C ASN A 216 4.22 -6.45 1.34
N LEU A 217 3.82 -5.47 2.14
CA LEU A 217 4.40 -5.29 3.47
C LEU A 217 3.91 -6.32 4.50
N ASP A 218 2.73 -6.90 4.32
CA ASP A 218 2.22 -8.02 5.12
C ASP A 218 3.07 -9.29 5.00
N ASP A 219 3.80 -9.45 3.89
CA ASP A 219 4.79 -10.53 3.75
C ASP A 219 5.89 -10.44 4.83
N CYS A 220 6.14 -9.26 5.42
CA CYS A 220 7.05 -9.13 6.56
C CYS A 220 6.47 -9.71 7.85
N LEU A 221 5.16 -9.64 8.06
CA LEU A 221 4.51 -10.30 9.20
C LEU A 221 4.69 -11.82 9.08
N VAL A 222 4.45 -12.37 7.90
CA VAL A 222 4.65 -13.79 7.62
C VAL A 222 6.13 -14.18 7.77
N ALA A 223 7.06 -13.36 7.26
CA ALA A 223 8.49 -13.62 7.39
C ALA A 223 8.95 -13.65 8.86
N LEU A 224 8.39 -12.78 9.72
CA LEU A 224 8.64 -12.82 11.16
C LEU A 224 8.09 -14.10 11.79
N GLN A 225 6.84 -14.46 11.49
CA GLN A 225 6.18 -15.66 12.01
C GLN A 225 6.90 -16.96 11.65
N GLN A 226 7.48 -17.01 10.44
CA GLN A 226 8.21 -18.17 9.95
C GLN A 226 9.71 -18.15 10.33
N GLY A 227 10.17 -17.15 11.10
CA GLY A 227 11.58 -17.01 11.47
C GLY A 227 12.50 -16.75 10.27
N GLN A 228 11.96 -16.17 9.19
CA GLN A 228 12.70 -15.76 8.00
C GLN A 228 13.31 -14.36 8.15
N ALA A 229 12.74 -13.54 9.04
CA ALA A 229 13.28 -12.27 9.48
C ALA A 229 13.36 -12.23 11.01
N ASP A 230 14.33 -11.50 11.54
CA ASP A 230 14.51 -11.30 12.98
C ASP A 230 13.84 -9.99 13.45
N ALA A 231 13.61 -9.07 12.51
CA ALA A 231 12.90 -7.81 12.69
C ALA A 231 12.17 -7.43 11.38
N ALA A 232 11.15 -6.58 11.49
CA ALA A 232 10.62 -5.82 10.36
C ALA A 232 10.72 -4.32 10.66
N SER A 233 10.75 -3.49 9.62
CA SER A 233 10.69 -2.04 9.79
C SER A 233 9.80 -1.39 8.76
N THR A 234 8.90 -0.55 9.28
CA THR A 234 8.04 0.37 8.54
C THR A 234 7.37 1.28 9.57
N ASP A 235 6.28 1.90 9.20
CA ASP A 235 5.63 2.97 9.92
C ASP A 235 4.82 2.39 11.09
N ASP A 236 4.86 3.06 12.23
CA ASP A 236 4.24 2.65 13.49
C ASP A 236 2.77 2.25 13.36
N VAL A 237 1.98 2.94 12.53
CA VAL A 237 0.59 2.60 12.24
C VAL A 237 0.43 1.23 11.58
N LEU A 238 1.30 0.90 10.64
CA LEU A 238 1.31 -0.40 9.95
C LEU A 238 1.80 -1.50 10.91
N LEU A 239 2.85 -1.20 11.69
CA LEU A 239 3.34 -2.14 12.71
C LEU A 239 2.31 -2.41 13.81
N ALA A 240 1.52 -1.42 14.21
CA ALA A 240 0.45 -1.61 15.18
C ALA A 240 -0.63 -2.57 14.64
N GLY A 241 -0.94 -2.46 13.35
CA GLY A 241 -1.81 -3.41 12.67
C GLY A 241 -1.23 -4.83 12.58
N MET A 242 0.10 -4.97 12.46
CA MET A 242 0.77 -6.27 12.55
C MET A 242 0.74 -6.83 13.97
N VAL A 243 0.95 -6.01 15.01
CA VAL A 243 0.82 -6.42 16.43
C VAL A 243 -0.60 -6.85 16.76
N ALA A 244 -1.61 -6.19 16.18
CA ALA A 244 -3.01 -6.59 16.35
C ALA A 244 -3.30 -7.98 15.76
N GLN A 245 -2.59 -8.36 14.69
CA GLN A 245 -2.72 -9.67 14.05
C GLN A 245 -1.86 -10.76 14.72
N ASP A 246 -0.68 -10.39 15.22
CA ASP A 246 0.20 -11.28 15.98
C ASP A 246 0.62 -10.62 17.31
N PRO A 247 -0.10 -10.93 18.40
CA PRO A 247 0.22 -10.43 19.71
C PRO A 247 1.57 -10.89 20.24
N ASN A 248 2.30 -11.82 19.60
CA ASN A 248 3.66 -12.19 20.03
C ASN A 248 4.72 -11.21 19.54
N LEU A 249 4.34 -10.18 18.80
CA LEU A 249 5.24 -9.13 18.34
C LEU A 249 5.15 -7.89 19.23
N GLU A 250 6.19 -7.07 19.18
CA GLU A 250 6.26 -5.79 19.86
C GLU A 250 7.05 -4.75 19.06
N ILE A 251 6.60 -3.49 19.14
CA ILE A 251 7.23 -2.34 18.49
C ILE A 251 8.34 -1.80 19.41
N VAL A 252 9.58 -1.73 18.92
CA VAL A 252 10.77 -1.42 19.74
C VAL A 252 11.64 -0.30 19.15
N GLY A 253 12.48 0.31 20.00
CA GLY A 253 13.39 1.38 19.65
C GLY A 253 12.81 2.79 19.55
N PRO A 254 13.61 3.78 19.12
CA PRO A 254 13.13 5.12 18.87
C PRO A 254 12.46 5.23 17.49
N PRO A 255 11.68 6.29 17.24
CA PRO A 255 11.42 6.82 15.89
C PRO A 255 12.70 6.85 15.04
N LEU A 256 12.65 6.30 13.82
CA LEU A 256 13.78 6.27 12.88
C LEU A 256 13.70 7.41 11.87
N GLU A 257 12.50 7.69 11.37
CA GLU A 257 12.23 8.71 10.36
C GLU A 257 10.76 9.15 10.48
N ALA A 258 10.47 10.39 10.05
CA ALA A 258 9.12 10.91 9.97
C ALA A 258 8.50 10.54 8.62
N GLU A 259 7.22 10.18 8.62
CA GLU A 259 6.52 9.65 7.45
C GLU A 259 5.23 10.47 7.20
N PRO A 260 5.34 11.72 6.71
CA PRO A 260 4.18 12.55 6.38
C PRO A 260 3.45 11.98 5.16
N TYR A 261 2.23 11.49 5.34
CA TYR A 261 1.45 10.88 4.26
C TYR A 261 0.68 11.89 3.42
N GLY A 262 0.81 11.76 2.10
CA GLY A 262 0.03 12.51 1.11
C GLY A 262 -0.72 11.59 0.16
N ILE A 263 -1.76 12.13 -0.47
CA ILE A 263 -2.48 11.46 -1.55
C ILE A 263 -1.73 11.74 -2.85
N GLY A 264 -1.27 10.68 -3.51
CA GLY A 264 -0.53 10.79 -4.77
C GLY A 264 -1.46 11.06 -5.94
N ILE A 265 -1.14 12.05 -6.77
CA ILE A 265 -1.95 12.50 -7.89
C ILE A 265 -1.02 12.74 -9.09
N ASN A 266 -1.52 12.53 -10.31
CA ASN A 266 -0.70 12.77 -11.50
C ASN A 266 -0.23 14.22 -11.54
N LYS A 267 1.06 14.45 -11.81
CA LYS A 267 1.70 15.78 -11.74
C LYS A 267 1.10 16.81 -12.70
N ALA A 268 0.37 16.38 -13.72
CA ALA A 268 -0.30 17.25 -14.67
C ALA A 268 -1.75 17.61 -14.29
N GLN A 269 -2.22 17.22 -13.10
CA GLN A 269 -3.63 17.37 -12.66
C GLN A 269 -3.75 18.25 -11.41
N ASP A 270 -3.22 19.47 -11.50
CA ASP A 270 -3.27 20.45 -10.41
C ASP A 270 -4.69 20.73 -9.92
N ASP A 271 -5.68 20.76 -10.81
CA ASP A 271 -7.08 20.96 -10.44
C ASP A 271 -7.59 19.83 -9.54
N LEU A 272 -7.19 18.58 -9.80
CA LEU A 272 -7.52 17.45 -8.94
C LEU A 272 -6.80 17.53 -7.58
N VAL A 273 -5.53 17.98 -7.55
CA VAL A 273 -4.79 18.22 -6.29
C VAL A 273 -5.56 19.20 -5.40
N ARG A 274 -6.03 20.30 -5.98
CA ARG A 274 -6.78 21.34 -5.27
C ARG A 274 -8.13 20.83 -4.76
N ALA A 275 -8.86 20.05 -5.56
CA ALA A 275 -10.13 19.45 -5.17
C ALA A 275 -9.97 18.41 -4.05
N VAL A 276 -8.93 17.59 -4.11
CA VAL A 276 -8.56 16.67 -3.02
C VAL A 276 -8.21 17.45 -1.75
N ASN A 277 -7.44 18.54 -1.86
CA ASN A 277 -7.13 19.40 -0.72
C ASN A 277 -8.37 20.10 -0.13
N ALA A 278 -9.36 20.45 -0.95
CA ALA A 278 -10.64 20.97 -0.46
C ALA A 278 -11.37 19.93 0.41
N SER A 279 -11.39 18.67 -0.06
CA SER A 279 -11.96 17.53 0.69
C SER A 279 -11.22 17.32 2.01
N LEU A 280 -9.88 17.34 1.98
CA LEU A 280 -9.06 17.21 3.18
C LEU A 280 -9.27 18.36 4.18
N ASN A 281 -9.47 19.60 3.72
CA ASN A 281 -9.80 20.71 4.61
C ASN A 281 -11.16 20.51 5.26
N ARG A 282 -12.17 20.16 4.47
CA ARG A 282 -13.51 19.88 4.98
C ARG A 282 -13.49 18.85 6.10
N ILE A 283 -12.87 17.69 5.90
CA ILE A 283 -12.86 16.62 6.91
C ILE A 283 -12.06 16.98 8.17
N ARG A 284 -11.09 17.89 8.08
CA ARG A 284 -10.39 18.44 9.24
C ARG A 284 -11.31 19.36 10.03
N ASP A 285 -12.00 20.26 9.32
CA ASP A 285 -12.82 21.32 9.91
C ASP A 285 -14.15 20.79 10.48
N ASP A 286 -14.78 19.82 9.83
CA ASP A 286 -16.07 19.25 10.25
C ASP A 286 -15.93 18.10 11.27
N GLY A 287 -14.69 17.71 11.61
CA GLY A 287 -14.37 16.65 12.56
C GLY A 287 -14.43 15.22 12.02
N THR A 288 -14.76 15.03 10.73
CA THR A 288 -14.80 13.70 10.09
C THR A 288 -13.45 12.99 10.21
N TRP A 289 -12.32 13.69 10.07
CA TRP A 289 -10.99 13.10 10.22
C TRP A 289 -10.81 12.47 11.61
N VAL A 290 -11.27 13.15 12.67
CA VAL A 290 -11.19 12.65 14.06
C VAL A 290 -12.09 11.43 14.24
N VAL A 291 -13.26 11.40 13.60
CA VAL A 291 -14.14 10.23 13.59
C VAL A 291 -13.47 9.04 12.92
N LEU A 292 -12.85 9.24 11.75
CA LEU A 292 -12.12 8.19 11.04
C LEU A 292 -10.92 7.68 11.86
N TYR A 293 -10.16 8.58 12.48
CA TYR A 293 -9.05 8.20 13.37
C TYR A 293 -9.55 7.35 14.53
N ARG A 294 -10.61 7.78 15.23
CA ARG A 294 -11.15 7.02 16.37
C ARG A 294 -11.67 5.65 15.96
N LYS A 295 -12.28 5.55 14.78
CA LYS A 295 -12.81 4.29 14.25
C LYS A 295 -11.70 3.27 14.00
N TRP A 296 -10.59 3.70 13.41
CA TRP A 296 -9.58 2.79 12.86
C TRP A 296 -8.25 2.75 13.62
N LEU A 297 -7.85 3.86 14.24
CA LEU A 297 -6.50 4.10 14.72
C LEU A 297 -6.43 4.29 16.24
N SER A 298 -7.51 4.00 16.99
CA SER A 298 -7.53 4.15 18.45
C SER A 298 -6.50 3.29 19.19
N ALA A 299 -5.99 2.24 18.56
CA ALA A 299 -4.89 1.42 19.08
C ALA A 299 -3.57 2.20 19.20
N LEU A 300 -3.40 3.29 18.44
CA LEU A 300 -2.26 4.19 18.53
C LEU A 300 -2.39 5.22 19.67
N GLY A 301 -3.56 5.29 20.30
CA GLY A 301 -3.86 6.26 21.35
C GLY A 301 -5.04 7.18 20.99
N PRO A 302 -5.26 8.24 21.78
CA PRO A 302 -6.28 9.23 21.46
C PRO A 302 -5.94 9.97 20.15
N PRO A 303 -6.95 10.41 19.39
CA PRO A 303 -6.71 11.14 18.15
C PRO A 303 -5.90 12.41 18.42
N PRO A 304 -4.80 12.65 17.69
CA PRO A 304 -4.12 13.92 17.73
C PRO A 304 -4.93 14.98 16.97
N THR A 305 -4.48 16.22 17.01
CA THR A 305 -4.94 17.24 16.07
C THR A 305 -4.61 16.79 14.63
N PRO A 306 -5.54 16.89 13.67
CA PRO A 306 -5.23 16.60 12.27
C PRO A 306 -4.03 17.44 11.80
N PRO A 307 -3.15 16.90 10.93
CA PRO A 307 -2.00 17.66 10.45
C PRO A 307 -2.42 18.95 9.74
N GLU A 308 -1.78 20.08 10.09
CA GLU A 308 -2.09 21.38 9.50
C GLU A 308 -1.67 21.42 8.03
N PRO A 309 -2.56 21.88 7.12
CA PRO A 309 -2.23 21.94 5.70
C PRO A 309 -1.18 23.03 5.42
N LYS A 310 -0.16 22.69 4.64
CA LYS A 310 0.80 23.65 4.08
C LYS A 310 0.52 23.85 2.60
N TYR A 311 0.52 25.11 2.17
CA TYR A 311 0.31 25.50 0.78
C TYR A 311 1.47 26.34 0.27
N ARG A 312 1.88 26.09 -0.98
CA ARG A 312 2.94 26.85 -1.66
C ARG A 312 2.42 28.02 -2.49
N ASP A 313 1.09 28.22 -2.51
CA ASP A 313 0.38 29.27 -3.25
C ASP A 313 -0.84 29.85 -2.50
#